data_AF-A0A0K8R820-F1
#
_entry.id   AF-A0A0K8R820-F1
#
_cell.length_a   1.000
_cell.length_b   1.000
_cell.length_c   1.000
_cell.angle_alpha   90.00
_cell.angle_beta   90.00
_cell.angle_gamma   90.00
#
_symmetry.space_group_name_H-M   'P 1'
#
loop_
_entity.id
_entity.type
_entity.pdbx_description
1 polymer ?
#
loop_
_entity_poly.entity_id
_entity_poly.type
_entity_poly.pdbx_seq_one_letter_code
_entity_poly.pdbx_strand_id
1 'polypeptide(L)'
;MSATMSTKKIAKEVKGLNLIVGGHTNTFLYNGESPDNDTIQGPYPTKVERDDGTFALVTQDFWFGKYLGHLKLQFHRNGTLKAWSGNPILLDHNVEQDKATLEMLEPYRQAVEKAGEEYIGISKVLLEADNKICRLKECNMVNTIADSFLAFYADRNSTIPGAWSDVNAAVVNAGITRTSIQQGTIRRRDIMAAMPFESSLVVTHNDRGSIAENV
;
A
#
# COMPACT_ATOMS: atom_id res chain seq x y z
N MET A 1 -15.05 -5.17 -11.67
CA MET A 1 -16.01 -4.04 -11.60
C MET A 1 -15.61 -3.19 -10.40
N SER A 2 -14.76 -2.17 -10.58
CA SER A 2 -14.21 -1.40 -9.45
C SER A 2 -15.09 -0.19 -9.15
N ALA A 3 -15.79 -0.24 -8.02
CA ALA A 3 -16.60 0.86 -7.50
C ALA A 3 -15.76 1.85 -6.65
N THR A 4 -14.53 2.17 -7.07
CA THR A 4 -13.76 3.27 -6.45
C THR A 4 -14.06 4.55 -7.22
N MET A 5 -15.05 5.33 -6.78
CA MET A 5 -15.13 6.72 -7.23
C MET A 5 -13.86 7.45 -6.80
N SER A 6 -13.20 8.14 -7.74
CA SER A 6 -12.10 9.04 -7.37
C SER A 6 -12.63 10.11 -6.41
N THR A 7 -11.82 10.53 -5.45
CA THR A 7 -12.22 11.53 -4.43
C THR A 7 -12.77 12.81 -5.08
N LYS A 8 -12.23 13.20 -6.24
CA LYS A 8 -12.74 14.33 -7.05
C LYS A 8 -14.14 14.07 -7.62
N LYS A 9 -14.45 12.84 -8.02
CA LYS A 9 -15.79 12.47 -8.50
C LYS A 9 -16.83 12.54 -7.38
N ILE A 10 -16.49 12.05 -6.19
CA ILE A 10 -17.33 12.19 -4.99
C ILE A 10 -17.58 13.67 -4.68
N ALA A 11 -16.52 14.49 -4.70
CA ALA A 11 -16.63 15.93 -4.48
C ALA A 11 -17.56 16.61 -5.50
N LYS A 12 -17.54 16.18 -6.76
CA LYS A 12 -18.40 16.73 -7.81
C LYS A 12 -19.87 16.31 -7.67
N GLU A 13 -20.13 15.05 -7.37
CA GLU A 13 -21.48 14.47 -7.40
C GLU A 13 -22.24 14.59 -6.07
N VAL A 14 -21.54 14.56 -4.94
CA VAL A 14 -22.18 14.65 -3.61
C VAL A 14 -22.35 16.12 -3.22
N LYS A 15 -23.57 16.62 -3.39
CA LYS A 15 -23.96 17.97 -2.97
C LYS A 15 -23.95 18.11 -1.44
N GLY A 16 -23.69 19.33 -0.97
CA GLY A 16 -23.64 19.65 0.47
C GLY A 16 -22.33 19.29 1.17
N LEU A 17 -21.44 18.52 0.53
CA LEU A 17 -20.14 18.21 1.09
C LEU A 17 -19.17 19.39 0.97
N ASN A 18 -18.49 19.76 2.06
CA ASN A 18 -17.52 20.88 2.05
C ASN A 18 -16.06 20.42 1.95
N LEU A 19 -15.70 19.26 2.50
CA LEU A 19 -14.34 18.72 2.56
C LEU A 19 -14.34 17.20 2.40
N ILE A 20 -13.41 16.66 1.62
CA ILE A 20 -13.03 15.25 1.62
C ILE A 20 -11.56 15.12 1.99
N VAL A 21 -11.28 14.28 2.99
CA VAL A 21 -9.94 13.78 3.29
C VAL A 21 -9.80 12.41 2.63
N GLY A 22 -8.98 12.34 1.58
CA GLY A 22 -8.78 11.14 0.78
C GLY A 22 -7.59 10.29 1.22
N GLY A 23 -7.28 9.26 0.42
CA GLY A 23 -6.11 8.41 0.58
C GLY A 23 -5.96 7.46 -0.62
N HIS A 24 -5.33 6.30 -0.41
CA HIS A 24 -5.15 5.20 -1.38
C HIS A 24 -4.20 5.47 -2.55
N THR A 25 -4.30 6.63 -3.20
CA THR A 25 -3.49 6.98 -4.37
C THR A 25 -2.13 7.60 -4.01
N ASN A 26 -1.84 7.78 -2.71
CA ASN A 26 -0.63 8.42 -2.21
C ASN A 26 -0.39 9.79 -2.87
N THR A 27 -1.44 10.58 -3.06
CA THR A 27 -1.36 11.86 -3.76
C THR A 27 -0.72 12.91 -2.86
N PHE A 28 0.40 13.49 -3.29
CA PHE A 28 1.00 14.64 -2.62
C PHE A 28 0.40 15.94 -3.14
N LEU A 29 -0.40 16.60 -2.29
CA LEU A 29 -0.93 17.93 -2.56
C LEU A 29 -0.16 18.93 -1.71
N TYR A 30 0.33 20.00 -2.31
CA TYR A 30 1.14 21.00 -1.61
C TYR A 30 1.04 22.36 -2.29
N ASN A 31 1.10 23.44 -1.52
CA ASN A 31 1.22 24.80 -2.06
C ASN A 31 2.66 25.31 -1.94
N GLY A 32 3.21 25.84 -3.04
CA GLY A 32 4.57 26.39 -3.06
C GLY A 32 5.61 25.34 -3.46
N GLU A 33 6.83 25.49 -2.95
CA GLU A 33 7.94 24.56 -3.18
C GLU A 33 7.85 23.35 -2.26
N SER A 34 8.14 22.16 -2.79
CA SER A 34 8.15 20.92 -2.02
C SER A 34 9.28 20.93 -1.00
N PRO A 35 9.04 20.63 0.28
CA PRO A 35 10.06 20.73 1.32
C PRO A 35 11.09 19.60 1.30
N ASP A 36 10.81 18.48 0.61
CA ASP A 36 11.72 17.33 0.51
C ASP A 36 11.72 16.71 -0.91
N ASN A 37 11.68 17.58 -1.94
CA ASN A 37 11.75 17.24 -3.37
C ASN A 37 10.66 16.27 -3.89
N ASP A 38 9.59 16.02 -3.13
CA ASP A 38 8.46 15.21 -3.58
C ASP A 38 7.69 15.91 -4.71
N THR A 39 7.20 15.13 -5.68
CA THR A 39 6.46 15.66 -6.82
C THR A 39 5.06 16.12 -6.41
N ILE A 40 4.82 17.43 -6.45
CA ILE A 40 3.52 18.04 -6.16
C ILE A 40 2.53 17.68 -7.27
N GLN A 41 1.42 17.03 -6.93
CA GLN A 41 0.37 16.62 -7.87
C GLN A 41 -0.80 17.60 -7.96
N GLY A 42 -0.81 18.63 -7.11
CA GLY A 42 -1.83 19.68 -7.10
C GLY A 42 -1.80 20.54 -5.84
N PRO A 43 -2.63 21.59 -5.78
CA PRO A 43 -2.71 22.48 -4.62
C PRO A 43 -3.34 21.79 -3.42
N TYR A 44 -2.95 22.23 -2.22
CA TYR A 44 -3.49 21.75 -0.94
C TYR A 44 -4.39 22.80 -0.28
N PRO A 45 -5.67 22.53 0.00
CA PRO A 45 -6.46 21.46 -0.59
C PRO A 45 -6.81 21.80 -2.04
N THR A 46 -7.11 20.78 -2.82
CA THR A 46 -7.61 20.97 -4.19
C THR A 46 -9.09 21.36 -4.13
N LYS A 47 -9.44 22.52 -4.70
CA LYS A 47 -10.84 22.95 -4.86
C LYS A 47 -11.47 22.21 -6.05
N VAL A 48 -12.60 21.56 -5.82
CA VAL A 48 -13.40 20.91 -6.87
C VAL A 48 -14.73 21.65 -6.99
N GLU A 49 -14.95 22.26 -8.14
CA GLU A 49 -16.19 22.99 -8.45
C GLU A 49 -17.26 22.05 -8.98
N ARG A 50 -18.52 22.33 -8.63
CA ARG A 50 -19.71 21.62 -9.10
C ARG A 50 -20.43 22.45 -10.15
N ASP A 51 -21.29 21.78 -10.91
CA ASP A 51 -22.05 22.42 -11.99
C ASP A 51 -23.08 23.45 -11.47
N ASP A 52 -23.44 23.39 -10.18
CA ASP A 52 -24.33 24.37 -9.51
C ASP A 52 -23.59 25.56 -8.88
N GLY A 53 -22.29 25.72 -9.15
CA GLY A 53 -21.45 26.80 -8.64
C GLY A 53 -20.99 26.63 -7.19
N THR A 54 -21.43 25.58 -6.49
CA THR A 54 -20.87 25.20 -5.19
C THR A 54 -19.54 24.47 -5.38
N PHE A 55 -18.81 24.23 -4.28
CA PHE A 55 -17.54 23.51 -4.34
C PHE A 55 -17.33 22.63 -3.10
N ALA A 56 -16.36 21.72 -3.21
CA ALA A 56 -15.78 20.97 -2.10
C ALA A 56 -14.26 21.07 -2.17
N LEU A 57 -13.63 20.97 -1.00
CA LEU A 57 -12.19 20.82 -0.89
C LEU A 57 -11.84 19.33 -0.86
N VAL A 58 -10.76 18.94 -1.52
CA VAL A 58 -10.21 17.59 -1.47
C VAL A 58 -8.76 17.67 -1.00
N THR A 59 -8.42 16.90 0.00
CA THR A 59 -7.08 16.87 0.58
C THR A 59 -6.53 15.45 0.70
N GLN A 60 -5.21 15.32 0.56
CA GLN A 60 -4.40 14.13 0.86
C GLN A 60 -3.02 14.63 1.30
N ASP A 61 -2.35 13.86 2.14
CA ASP A 61 -1.06 14.18 2.75
C ASP A 61 0.00 13.10 2.45
N PHE A 62 -0.02 12.60 1.22
CA PHE A 62 0.98 11.67 0.69
C PHE A 62 0.90 10.24 1.28
N TRP A 63 2.02 9.70 1.78
CA TRP A 63 2.15 8.30 2.21
C TRP A 63 3.15 8.13 3.35
N PHE A 64 3.06 6.98 4.03
CA PHE A 64 4.00 6.49 5.05
C PHE A 64 4.24 7.42 6.24
N GLY A 65 3.30 8.30 6.54
CA GLY A 65 3.43 9.25 7.65
C GLY A 65 4.55 10.26 7.46
N LYS A 66 5.08 10.43 6.23
CA LYS A 66 6.13 11.42 5.94
C LYS A 66 5.62 12.85 6.18
N TYR A 67 4.35 13.09 5.92
CA TYR A 67 3.69 14.37 6.17
C TYR A 67 2.48 14.17 7.09
N LEU A 68 2.20 15.20 7.88
CA LEU A 68 0.96 15.35 8.63
C LEU A 68 0.05 16.36 7.92
N GLY A 69 -1.09 15.92 7.38
CA GLY A 69 -2.07 16.82 6.80
C GLY A 69 -2.59 17.86 7.80
N HIS A 70 -2.42 19.14 7.48
CA HIS A 70 -2.88 20.24 8.34
C HIS A 70 -3.68 21.28 7.54
N LEU A 71 -4.98 21.34 7.81
CA LEU A 71 -5.93 22.22 7.13
C LEU A 71 -6.79 22.96 8.16
N LYS A 72 -6.78 24.28 8.10
CA LYS A 72 -7.66 25.17 8.87
C LYS A 72 -8.85 25.56 8.00
N LEU A 73 -10.05 25.33 8.50
CA LEU A 73 -11.29 25.69 7.84
C LEU A 73 -12.04 26.76 8.65
N GLN A 74 -12.63 27.71 7.96
CA GLN A 74 -13.54 28.70 8.52
C GLN A 74 -14.90 28.52 7.89
N PHE A 75 -15.94 28.46 8.72
CA PHE A 75 -17.33 28.31 8.27
C PHE A 75 -18.15 29.55 8.64
N HIS A 76 -19.14 29.86 7.82
CA HIS A 76 -20.23 30.74 8.19
C HIS A 76 -21.17 30.04 9.19
N ARG A 77 -22.01 30.83 9.88
CA ARG A 77 -23.00 30.29 10.85
C ARG A 77 -24.01 29.34 10.22
N ASN A 78 -24.28 29.47 8.92
CA ASN A 78 -25.18 28.60 8.17
C ASN A 78 -24.49 27.30 7.70
N GLY A 79 -23.24 27.03 8.11
CA GLY A 79 -22.48 25.85 7.74
C GLY A 79 -21.80 25.92 6.38
N THR A 80 -21.88 27.02 5.63
CA THR A 80 -21.14 27.14 4.37
C THR A 80 -19.67 27.47 4.62
N LEU A 81 -18.79 26.85 3.83
CA LEU A 81 -17.36 27.08 3.93
C LEU A 81 -17.00 28.50 3.48
N LYS A 82 -16.35 29.25 4.36
CA LYS A 82 -15.97 30.67 4.20
C LYS A 82 -14.54 30.82 3.65
N ALA A 83 -13.59 30.16 4.30
CA ALA A 83 -12.17 30.27 3.96
C ALA A 83 -11.41 29.03 4.42
N TRP A 84 -10.23 28.80 3.83
CA TRP A 84 -9.33 27.72 4.23
C TRP A 84 -7.88 28.14 4.08
N SER A 85 -7.01 27.53 4.87
CA SER A 85 -5.56 27.67 4.73
C SER A 85 -4.86 26.46 5.33
N GLY A 86 -3.65 26.16 4.85
CA GLY A 86 -2.89 25.03 5.35
C GLY A 86 -1.96 24.45 4.30
N ASN A 87 -1.17 23.48 4.75
CA ASN A 87 -0.30 22.63 3.96
C ASN A 87 0.03 21.40 4.82
N PRO A 88 0.39 20.25 4.23
CA PRO A 88 0.97 19.15 4.99
C PRO A 88 2.27 19.60 5.66
N ILE A 89 2.51 19.13 6.88
CA ILE A 89 3.72 19.41 7.65
C ILE A 89 4.68 18.25 7.43
N LEU A 90 5.89 18.51 6.92
CA LEU A 90 6.93 17.49 6.81
C LEU A 90 7.37 17.04 8.20
N LEU A 91 7.30 15.74 8.48
CA LEU A 91 7.76 15.14 9.73
C LEU A 91 9.20 14.68 9.56
N ASP A 92 10.14 15.64 9.56
CA ASP A 92 11.58 15.40 9.48
C ASP A 92 12.25 15.40 10.87
N HIS A 93 13.58 15.42 10.87
CA HIS A 93 14.40 15.47 12.09
C HIS A 93 14.24 16.75 12.93
N ASN A 94 13.60 17.79 12.40
CA ASN A 94 13.31 19.02 13.15
C ASN A 94 12.04 18.89 14.01
N VAL A 95 11.23 17.84 13.80
CA VAL A 95 10.08 17.53 14.65
C VAL A 95 10.52 16.57 15.75
N GLU A 96 10.51 17.06 16.99
CA GLU A 96 10.87 16.23 18.14
C GLU A 96 9.93 15.04 18.30
N GLN A 97 10.51 13.86 18.49
CA GLN A 97 9.76 12.65 18.81
C GLN A 97 9.32 12.67 20.27
N ASP A 98 8.04 12.36 20.51
CA ASP A 98 7.50 12.28 21.86
C ASP A 98 8.11 11.12 22.66
N LYS A 99 8.74 11.43 23.79
CA LYS A 99 9.46 10.45 24.62
C LYS A 99 8.55 9.37 25.20
N ALA A 100 7.35 9.74 25.66
CA ALA A 100 6.42 8.78 26.25
C ALA A 100 5.94 7.76 25.19
N THR A 101 5.70 8.23 23.96
CA THR A 101 5.36 7.36 22.82
C THR A 101 6.52 6.44 22.46
N LEU A 102 7.76 6.93 22.43
CA LEU A 102 8.94 6.10 22.17
C LEU A 102 9.12 5.01 23.23
N GLU A 103 9.01 5.37 24.51
CA GLU A 103 9.09 4.43 25.63
C GLU A 103 7.97 3.38 25.56
N MET A 104 6.76 3.77 25.15
CA MET A 104 5.65 2.85 24.93
C MET A 104 5.92 1.88 23.77
N LEU A 105 6.58 2.33 22.70
CA LEU A 105 6.86 1.52 21.50
C LEU A 105 8.02 0.54 21.70
N GLU A 106 8.94 0.82 22.61
CA GLU A 106 10.15 0.02 22.84
C GLU A 106 9.91 -1.49 23.03
N PRO A 107 8.97 -1.97 23.87
CA PRO A 107 8.71 -3.40 23.98
C PRO A 107 8.20 -4.02 22.66
N TYR A 108 7.41 -3.28 21.88
CA TYR A 108 6.93 -3.73 20.57
C TYR A 108 8.07 -3.78 19.55
N ARG A 109 8.96 -2.79 19.56
CA ARG A 109 10.17 -2.76 18.71
C ARG A 109 11.00 -4.03 18.93
N GLN A 110 11.28 -4.36 20.19
CA GLN A 110 12.06 -5.56 20.53
C GLN A 110 11.36 -6.85 20.08
N ALA A 111 10.04 -6.95 20.24
CA ALA A 111 9.27 -8.10 19.79
C ALA A 111 9.32 -8.25 18.25
N VAL A 112 9.15 -7.16 17.51
CA VAL A 112 9.21 -7.13 16.04
C VAL A 112 10.61 -7.45 15.52
N GLU A 113 11.65 -6.89 16.14
CA GLU A 113 13.05 -7.19 15.77
C GLU A 113 13.36 -8.66 16.00
N LYS A 114 13.11 -9.18 17.20
CA LYS A 114 13.33 -10.60 17.51
C LYS A 114 12.57 -11.50 16.56
N ALA A 115 11.33 -11.13 16.22
CA ALA A 115 10.52 -11.84 15.25
C ALA A 115 11.18 -11.81 13.86
N GLY A 116 11.63 -10.65 13.42
CA GLY A 116 12.19 -10.41 12.09
C GLY A 116 13.57 -11.02 11.84
N GLU A 117 14.33 -11.35 12.88
CA GLU A 117 15.71 -11.84 12.78
C GLU A 117 15.85 -13.30 12.33
N GLU A 118 14.76 -14.07 12.32
CA GLU A 118 14.75 -15.46 11.87
C GLU A 118 15.35 -15.61 10.46
N TYR A 119 16.36 -16.48 10.33
CA TYR A 119 17.02 -16.77 9.06
C TYR A 119 16.12 -17.62 8.17
N ILE A 120 15.89 -17.17 6.93
CA ILE A 120 15.06 -17.87 5.94
C ILE A 120 15.94 -18.52 4.86
N GLY A 121 16.96 -17.81 4.38
CA GLY A 121 17.80 -18.32 3.31
C GLY A 121 18.77 -17.28 2.75
N ILE A 122 19.26 -17.53 1.54
CA ILE A 122 20.15 -16.62 0.80
C ILE A 122 19.65 -16.51 -0.65
N SER A 123 19.55 -15.28 -1.17
CA SER A 123 19.44 -15.04 -2.61
C SER A 123 20.79 -14.60 -3.18
N LYS A 124 21.15 -15.15 -4.33
CA LYS A 124 22.34 -14.73 -5.10
C LYS A 124 22.06 -13.58 -6.07
N VAL A 125 20.81 -13.12 -6.15
CA VAL A 125 20.37 -12.03 -7.02
C VAL A 125 19.43 -11.08 -6.27
N LEU A 126 19.25 -9.86 -6.79
CA LEU A 126 18.15 -9.00 -6.36
C LEU A 126 16.83 -9.68 -6.72
N LEU A 127 15.91 -9.80 -5.76
CA LEU A 127 14.54 -10.19 -6.02
C LEU A 127 13.72 -8.91 -6.25
N GLU A 128 13.49 -8.57 -7.52
CA GLU A 128 12.92 -7.29 -7.93
C GLU A 128 11.39 -7.29 -7.84
N ALA A 129 10.86 -6.33 -7.10
CA ALA A 129 9.43 -6.13 -6.89
C ALA A 129 8.99 -4.68 -7.17
N ASP A 130 9.67 -3.98 -8.08
CA ASP A 130 9.30 -2.60 -8.42
C ASP A 130 7.87 -2.56 -9.00
N ASN A 131 7.05 -1.66 -8.47
CA ASN A 131 5.63 -1.52 -8.86
C ASN A 131 5.43 -1.24 -10.35
N LYS A 132 6.38 -0.58 -11.03
CA LYS A 132 6.33 -0.33 -12.48
C LYS A 132 6.72 -1.55 -13.29
N ILE A 133 7.45 -2.51 -12.70
CA ILE A 133 7.92 -3.70 -13.38
C ILE A 133 6.93 -4.84 -13.21
N CYS A 134 6.72 -5.32 -11.98
CA CYS A 134 5.92 -6.53 -11.73
C CYS A 134 4.45 -6.42 -12.16
N ARG A 135 3.89 -5.20 -12.23
CA ARG A 135 2.51 -4.97 -12.66
C ARG A 135 2.34 -4.84 -14.17
N LEU A 136 3.43 -4.62 -14.91
CA LEU A 136 3.41 -4.40 -16.36
C LEU A 136 4.06 -5.54 -17.15
N LYS A 137 4.94 -6.31 -16.50
CA LYS A 137 5.66 -7.44 -17.09
C LYS A 137 6.07 -8.43 -15.99
N GLU A 138 6.59 -9.57 -16.42
CA GLU A 138 7.18 -10.58 -15.55
C GLU A 138 8.32 -10.03 -14.69
N CYS A 139 8.43 -10.51 -13.45
CA CYS A 139 9.50 -10.17 -12.53
C CYS A 139 9.90 -11.36 -11.66
N ASN A 140 11.19 -11.46 -11.34
CA ASN A 140 11.75 -12.66 -10.71
C ASN A 140 11.27 -12.88 -9.27
N MET A 141 10.92 -11.81 -8.53
CA MET A 141 10.34 -11.95 -7.20
C MET A 141 9.01 -12.70 -7.26
N VAL A 142 8.10 -12.30 -8.16
CA VAL A 142 6.76 -12.91 -8.25
C VAL A 142 6.86 -14.33 -8.82
N ASN A 143 7.82 -14.60 -9.71
CA ASN A 143 8.13 -15.98 -10.12
C ASN A 143 8.55 -16.84 -8.93
N THR A 144 9.46 -16.34 -8.09
CA THR A 144 9.93 -17.05 -6.89
C THR A 144 8.77 -17.37 -5.95
N ILE A 145 7.83 -16.43 -5.79
CA ILE A 145 6.64 -16.62 -4.95
C ILE A 145 5.71 -17.67 -5.56
N ALA A 146 5.41 -17.57 -6.86
CA ALA A 146 4.54 -18.52 -7.55
C ALA A 146 5.13 -19.95 -7.52
N ASP A 147 6.43 -20.08 -7.76
CA ASP A 147 7.15 -21.35 -7.64
C ASP A 147 7.08 -21.90 -6.21
N SER A 148 7.20 -21.05 -5.19
CA SER A 148 7.08 -21.46 -3.79
C SER A 148 5.68 -22.00 -3.45
N PHE A 149 4.63 -21.39 -4.00
CA PHE A 149 3.24 -21.82 -3.80
C PHE A 149 2.94 -23.13 -4.52
N LEU A 150 3.46 -23.29 -5.74
CA LEU A 150 3.36 -24.54 -6.48
C LEU A 150 4.08 -25.66 -5.73
N ALA A 151 5.33 -25.44 -5.32
CA ALA A 151 6.14 -26.42 -4.60
C ALA A 151 5.49 -26.87 -3.28
N PHE A 152 4.88 -25.94 -2.53
CA PHE A 152 4.21 -26.26 -1.26
C PHE A 152 3.14 -27.36 -1.37
N TYR A 153 2.44 -27.44 -2.50
CA TYR A 153 1.47 -28.50 -2.77
C TYR A 153 2.06 -29.65 -3.60
N ALA A 154 2.90 -29.35 -4.58
CA ALA A 154 3.50 -30.34 -5.47
C ALA A 154 4.44 -31.31 -4.74
N ASP A 155 5.10 -30.87 -3.67
CA ASP A 155 5.98 -31.72 -2.85
C ASP A 155 5.20 -32.62 -1.87
N ARG A 156 3.87 -32.54 -1.86
CA ARG A 156 3.00 -33.41 -1.05
C ARG A 156 2.55 -34.61 -1.86
N ASN A 157 2.18 -35.68 -1.14
CA ASN A 157 1.53 -36.82 -1.78
C ASN A 157 0.21 -36.37 -2.41
N SER A 158 0.04 -36.67 -3.70
CA SER A 158 -1.22 -36.42 -4.37
C SER A 158 -2.34 -37.25 -3.76
N THR A 159 -3.48 -36.60 -3.55
CA THR A 159 -4.74 -37.23 -3.17
C THR A 159 -5.47 -37.84 -4.37
N ILE A 160 -5.02 -37.56 -5.60
CA ILE A 160 -5.61 -38.04 -6.86
C ILE A 160 -4.83 -39.26 -7.37
N PRO A 161 -5.46 -40.45 -7.49
CA PRO A 161 -4.79 -41.65 -7.98
C PRO A 161 -4.18 -41.47 -9.38
N GLY A 162 -2.87 -41.71 -9.48
CA GLY A 162 -2.12 -41.62 -10.75
C GLY A 162 -1.70 -40.20 -11.16
N ALA A 163 -2.08 -39.17 -10.41
CA ALA A 163 -1.56 -37.82 -10.60
C ALA A 163 -0.21 -37.65 -9.88
N TRP A 164 0.64 -36.77 -10.43
CA TRP A 164 1.93 -36.43 -9.81
C TRP A 164 1.78 -35.39 -8.69
N SER A 165 0.71 -34.59 -8.70
CA SER A 165 0.39 -33.54 -7.73
C SER A 165 -1.10 -33.20 -7.79
N ASP A 166 -1.61 -32.63 -6.69
CA ASP A 166 -2.99 -32.11 -6.59
C ASP A 166 -3.18 -30.76 -7.29
N VAL A 167 -2.08 -30.07 -7.60
CA VAL A 167 -2.08 -28.80 -8.36
C VAL A 167 -1.06 -28.88 -9.51
N ASN A 168 -1.34 -28.19 -10.60
CA ASN A 168 -0.44 -28.14 -11.77
C ASN A 168 0.06 -26.73 -12.12
N ALA A 169 -0.45 -25.69 -11.44
CA ALA A 169 -0.03 -24.31 -11.63
C ALA A 169 -0.25 -23.50 -10.35
N ALA A 170 0.49 -22.39 -10.24
CA ALA A 170 0.24 -21.34 -9.26
C ALA A 170 0.01 -20.00 -9.97
N VAL A 171 -0.93 -19.20 -9.46
CA VAL A 171 -1.22 -17.86 -9.95
C VAL A 171 -1.08 -16.87 -8.80
N VAL A 172 -0.37 -15.78 -9.07
CA VAL A 172 -0.09 -14.75 -8.07
C VAL A 172 -0.28 -13.38 -8.71
N ASN A 173 -1.08 -12.52 -8.07
CA ASN A 173 -1.26 -11.16 -8.55
C ASN A 173 -0.02 -10.31 -8.21
N ALA A 174 0.37 -9.42 -9.13
CA ALA A 174 1.50 -8.53 -8.93
C ALA A 174 1.36 -7.56 -7.73
N GLY A 175 0.17 -7.43 -7.16
CA GLY A 175 -0.09 -6.61 -5.97
C GLY A 175 0.38 -7.24 -4.66
N ILE A 176 0.76 -8.53 -4.66
CA ILE A 176 1.21 -9.27 -3.47
C ILE A 176 2.51 -8.70 -2.90
N THR A 177 3.38 -8.13 -3.75
CA THR A 177 4.67 -7.58 -3.34
C THR A 177 4.65 -6.06 -3.21
N ARG A 178 5.39 -5.55 -2.22
CA ARG A 178 5.45 -4.12 -1.88
C ARG A 178 6.84 -3.52 -1.98
N THR A 179 7.89 -4.35 -1.87
CA THR A 179 9.29 -3.92 -2.01
C THR A 179 10.18 -5.08 -2.45
N SER A 180 11.32 -4.75 -3.07
CA SER A 180 12.34 -5.70 -3.50
C SER A 180 13.14 -6.25 -2.30
N ILE A 181 13.65 -7.47 -2.41
CA ILE A 181 14.59 -8.06 -1.44
C ILE A 181 16.00 -8.04 -2.04
N GLN A 182 16.93 -7.45 -1.32
CA GLN A 182 18.32 -7.34 -1.74
C GLN A 182 19.01 -8.70 -1.81
N GLN A 183 20.02 -8.79 -2.67
CA GLN A 183 20.90 -9.95 -2.72
C GLN A 183 21.59 -10.17 -1.36
N GLY A 184 21.68 -11.43 -0.94
CA GLY A 184 22.34 -11.83 0.30
C GLY A 184 21.42 -12.63 1.21
N THR A 185 21.70 -12.55 2.51
CA THR A 185 20.92 -13.22 3.55
C THR A 185 19.51 -12.65 3.62
N ILE A 186 18.52 -13.54 3.53
CA ILE A 186 17.11 -13.23 3.66
C ILE A 186 16.66 -13.67 5.05
N ARG A 187 16.05 -12.73 5.79
CA ARG A 187 15.43 -12.96 7.08
C ARG A 187 13.92 -12.75 7.00
N ARG A 188 13.21 -13.17 8.04
CA ARG A 188 11.74 -13.03 8.09
C ARG A 188 11.29 -11.58 7.90
N ARG A 189 12.03 -10.59 8.42
CA ARG A 189 11.74 -9.16 8.20
C ARG A 189 11.74 -8.75 6.72
N ASP A 190 12.61 -9.36 5.91
CA ASP A 190 12.72 -9.05 4.48
C ASP A 190 11.51 -9.61 3.72
N ILE A 191 11.09 -10.83 4.07
CA ILE A 191 9.85 -11.44 3.55
C ILE A 191 8.62 -10.65 3.98
N MET A 192 8.50 -10.28 5.26
CA MET A 192 7.37 -9.50 5.78
C MET A 192 7.29 -8.09 5.17
N ALA A 193 8.44 -7.46 4.91
CA ALA A 193 8.46 -6.18 4.20
C ALA A 193 8.02 -6.34 2.73
N ALA A 194 8.49 -7.39 2.05
CA ALA A 194 8.17 -7.66 0.66
C ALA A 194 6.71 -8.09 0.46
N MET A 195 6.18 -8.96 1.32
CA MET A 195 4.83 -9.53 1.28
C MET A 195 4.12 -9.34 2.64
N PRO A 196 3.63 -8.13 2.93
CA PRO A 196 3.10 -7.79 4.26
C PRO A 196 1.65 -8.26 4.49
N PHE A 197 1.06 -8.99 3.56
CA PHE A 197 -0.33 -9.44 3.64
C PHE A 197 -0.39 -10.84 4.25
N GLU A 198 -1.25 -11.04 5.24
CA GLU A 198 -1.60 -12.37 5.77
C GLU A 198 -2.58 -13.10 4.82
N SER A 199 -2.25 -13.12 3.54
CA SER A 199 -3.10 -13.75 2.54
C SER A 199 -3.09 -15.28 2.69
N SER A 200 -4.21 -15.91 2.36
CA SER A 200 -4.31 -17.36 2.41
C SER A 200 -3.95 -17.97 1.07
N LEU A 201 -3.20 -19.06 1.10
CA LEU A 201 -2.99 -19.89 -0.08
C LEU A 201 -4.16 -20.87 -0.23
N VAL A 202 -4.88 -20.79 -1.34
CA VAL A 202 -6.11 -21.54 -1.61
C VAL A 202 -5.92 -22.38 -2.87
N VAL A 203 -6.47 -23.59 -2.88
CA VAL A 203 -6.56 -24.40 -4.10
C VAL A 203 -7.94 -24.24 -4.71
N THR A 204 -8.02 -23.73 -5.93
CA THR A 204 -9.27 -23.67 -6.68
C THR A 204 -9.29 -24.76 -7.75
N HIS A 205 -10.47 -25.36 -7.95
CA HIS A 205 -10.68 -26.44 -8.90
C HIS A 205 -11.47 -25.89 -10.09
N ASN A 206 -11.02 -26.18 -11.29
CA ASN A 206 -11.76 -25.99 -12.54
C ASN A 206 -11.94 -27.35 -13.21
N ASP A 207 -12.93 -27.49 -14.08
CA ASP A 207 -13.23 -28.69 -14.87
C ASP A 207 -12.03 -29.20 -15.71
N ARG A 208 -10.94 -28.43 -15.78
CA ARG A 208 -9.69 -28.74 -16.49
C ARG A 208 -8.44 -28.87 -15.61
N GLY A 209 -8.55 -28.73 -14.28
CA GLY A 209 -7.43 -28.85 -13.34
C GLY A 209 -7.53 -27.96 -12.11
N SER A 210 -6.58 -28.10 -11.18
CA SER A 210 -6.54 -27.37 -9.91
C SER A 210 -5.37 -26.40 -9.86
N ILE A 211 -5.61 -25.16 -9.42
CA ILE A 211 -4.61 -24.09 -9.32
C ILE A 211 -4.45 -23.66 -7.86
N ALA A 212 -3.20 -23.38 -7.45
CA ALA A 212 -2.92 -22.71 -6.20
C ALA A 212 -2.94 -21.19 -6.44
N GLU A 213 -3.76 -20.47 -5.68
CA GLU A 213 -3.90 -19.02 -5.77
C GLU A 213 -3.88 -18.39 -4.39
N ASN A 214 -3.33 -17.19 -4.32
CA ASN A 214 -3.34 -16.38 -3.11
C ASN A 214 -4.58 -15.47 -3.12
N VAL A 215 -5.40 -15.57 -2.07
CA VAL A 215 -6.64 -14.79 -1.89
C VAL A 215 -6.54 -13.89 -0.66
#